data_AF-A0AA88HJL1-F1
#
_entry.id   AF-A0AA88HJL1-F1
#
_cell.length_a   1.000
_cell.length_b   1.000
_cell.length_c   1.000
_cell.angle_alpha   90.00
_cell.angle_beta   90.00
_cell.angle_gamma   90.00
#
_symmetry.space_group_name_H-M   'P 1'
#
loop_
_entity.id
_entity.type
_entity.pdbx_description
1 polymer ?
#
loop_
_entity_poly.entity_id
_entity_poly.type
_entity_poly.pdbx_seq_one_letter_code
_entity_poly.pdbx_strand_id
1 'polypeptide(L)'
;MSQKRPVEDQSSAEESPPAKKVQFEPVQIGPVSSLEEMDMKTLQFQNKKLSQRLELRLKTEVELKQRIEQLEKRQIQDDTVLNLVNRYWNMFNEDVRIILQRFDAEVVEETDASDDESTNSFLALLSTWDRTELDEKLASRVQVSSSAVAKIIRAFERLLGSRNKLALALKGESLNESDEAPPLEESVKEMIVELQDENKKLHSLNSTLHEKNHTLALKNKELQEQLTARETETAELKNRLDDIQYEFDRIRRSNHNLEHNLADALEKLKQYQAITPCIGGSGTDDKPISKLTNYNKGKVEELVRELEEQKELSANRLAELDKLHQDYKSVLQQLEHLKMDIKQLPESVIVETTEYKCLQSQFSVLYNESMALKTQLDEARIQLNSVKNAHLRQIEQMEAEELIRQKQLRTEVITLEDMLAQVRKEYEMLRIEFEQQLAANEQTGPINREMRHLITSLQNHNLQLKGEIGRYKRKYREVAVDLSKTRKEAEETQNKITTLEQQLSAKEEEIQASSMKEERKPEVKIEGNDDPEASEQKGKIEDKLDLEHSSGDEVKKETKNEKVVLVESEIVRDLKSQLK
;
A
#
# COMPACT_ATOMS: atom_id res chain seq x y z
N MET A 1 37.81 28.95 9.29
CA MET A 1 38.66 27.75 9.39
C MET A 1 37.80 26.60 9.90
N SER A 2 37.22 25.79 9.01
CA SER A 2 36.28 24.72 9.41
C SER A 2 37.02 23.37 9.41
N GLN A 3 37.09 22.69 10.56
CA GLN A 3 37.57 21.31 10.61
C GLN A 3 36.45 20.35 10.23
N LYS A 4 36.48 19.85 8.99
CA LYS A 4 35.72 18.64 8.62
C LYS A 4 36.17 17.47 9.50
N ARG A 5 35.22 16.65 9.93
CA ARG A 5 35.42 15.20 10.15
C ARG A 5 34.37 14.48 9.32
N PRO A 6 34.68 13.30 8.75
CA PRO A 6 33.73 12.56 7.94
C PRO A 6 32.60 11.99 8.80
N VAL A 7 31.42 11.84 8.19
CA VAL A 7 30.45 10.83 8.62
C VAL A 7 30.90 9.53 7.95
N GLU A 8 31.15 8.49 8.75
CA GLU A 8 31.35 7.13 8.22
C GLU A 8 29.97 6.46 8.11
N ASP A 9 29.69 5.84 6.96
CA ASP A 9 28.47 5.07 6.75
C ASP A 9 28.41 3.89 7.70
N GLN A 10 27.65 4.02 8.79
CA GLN A 10 27.20 2.87 9.57
C GLN A 10 26.00 2.22 8.90
N SER A 11 26.22 1.70 7.69
CA SER A 11 25.41 0.62 7.12
C SER A 11 25.69 -0.66 7.91
N SER A 12 25.30 -0.67 9.19
CA SER A 12 25.42 -1.82 10.07
C SER A 12 24.43 -2.90 9.62
N ALA A 13 24.87 -3.73 8.69
CA ALA A 13 24.13 -4.92 8.29
C ALA A 13 23.78 -5.73 9.54
N GLU A 14 22.51 -6.07 9.70
CA GLU A 14 22.04 -6.88 10.83
C GLU A 14 22.56 -8.32 10.67
N GLU A 15 23.77 -8.59 11.14
CA GLU A 15 24.27 -9.96 11.30
C GLU A 15 23.35 -10.69 12.29
N SER A 16 22.44 -11.50 11.73
CA SER A 16 21.58 -12.39 12.49
C SER A 16 22.44 -13.22 13.44
N PRO A 17 22.15 -13.25 14.76
CA PRO A 17 23.08 -13.78 15.75
C PRO A 17 23.39 -15.26 15.44
N PRO A 18 24.66 -15.67 15.38
CA PRO A 18 25.05 -16.98 14.88
C PRO A 18 24.40 -18.08 15.73
N ALA A 19 23.68 -18.98 15.05
CA ALA A 19 22.86 -20.01 15.68
C ALA A 19 23.71 -20.93 16.57
N LYS A 20 23.75 -20.63 17.88
CA LYS A 20 24.47 -21.39 18.90
C LYS A 20 24.00 -22.84 18.87
N LYS A 21 24.82 -23.73 18.29
CA LYS A 21 24.55 -25.17 18.24
C LYS A 21 24.46 -25.70 19.68
N VAL A 22 23.23 -25.96 20.14
CA VAL A 22 22.98 -26.42 21.51
C VAL A 22 23.62 -27.78 21.70
N GLN A 23 24.73 -27.80 22.45
CA GLN A 23 25.51 -28.99 22.72
C GLN A 23 25.00 -29.64 24.00
N PHE A 24 24.26 -30.74 23.83
CA PHE A 24 23.73 -31.55 24.92
C PHE A 24 24.81 -32.55 25.39
N GLU A 25 24.92 -32.77 26.70
CA GLU A 25 25.86 -33.75 27.26
C GLU A 25 25.55 -35.19 26.77
N PRO A 26 26.59 -36.04 26.56
CA PRO A 26 26.39 -37.45 26.26
C PRO A 26 25.86 -38.20 27.48
N VAL A 27 24.66 -38.77 27.39
CA VAL A 27 24.10 -39.65 28.42
C VAL A 27 24.46 -41.10 28.10
N GLN A 28 25.09 -41.80 29.04
CA GLN A 28 25.35 -43.23 28.91
C GLN A 28 24.06 -44.03 29.14
N ILE A 29 23.72 -44.90 28.20
CA ILE A 29 22.66 -45.89 28.39
C ILE A 29 23.25 -47.01 29.25
N GLY A 30 22.70 -47.23 30.44
CA GLY A 30 23.11 -48.31 31.34
C GLY A 30 22.84 -49.72 30.75
N PRO A 31 23.32 -50.80 31.39
CA PRO A 31 23.22 -52.16 30.87
C PRO A 31 21.79 -52.53 30.45
N VAL A 32 21.67 -53.37 29.42
CA VAL A 32 20.42 -53.68 28.73
C VAL A 32 20.31 -55.18 28.49
N SER A 33 19.12 -55.73 28.71
CA SER A 33 18.85 -57.17 28.79
C SER A 33 18.08 -57.72 27.58
N SER A 34 17.37 -56.85 26.85
CA SER A 34 16.65 -57.19 25.61
C SER A 34 16.68 -56.05 24.59
N LEU A 35 16.34 -56.35 23.34
CA LEU A 35 16.22 -55.33 22.28
C LEU A 35 15.10 -54.31 22.61
N GLU A 36 13.97 -54.78 23.12
CA GLU A 36 12.84 -53.93 23.54
C GLU A 36 13.24 -52.97 24.67
N GLU A 37 14.07 -53.40 25.61
CA GLU A 37 14.62 -52.54 26.66
C GLU A 37 15.58 -51.48 26.09
N MET A 38 16.32 -51.81 25.02
CA MET A 38 17.22 -50.91 24.30
C MET A 38 16.43 -49.82 23.55
N ASP A 39 15.41 -50.23 22.80
CA ASP A 39 14.54 -49.31 22.06
C ASP A 39 13.74 -48.42 23.01
N MET A 40 13.20 -48.95 24.11
CA MET A 40 12.51 -48.15 25.14
C MET A 40 13.45 -47.11 25.78
N LYS A 41 14.67 -47.49 26.18
CA LYS A 41 15.67 -46.55 26.71
C LYS A 41 16.07 -45.49 25.68
N THR A 42 16.18 -45.88 24.41
CA THR A 42 16.50 -44.97 23.29
C THR A 42 15.38 -43.97 23.05
N LEU A 43 14.11 -44.40 23.02
CA LEU A 43 12.94 -43.53 22.88
C LEU A 43 12.80 -42.56 24.08
N GLN A 44 13.04 -43.02 25.30
CA GLN A 44 13.06 -42.15 26.49
C GLN A 44 14.15 -41.07 26.39
N PHE A 45 15.36 -41.42 25.93
CA PHE A 45 16.43 -40.43 25.71
C PHE A 45 16.10 -39.44 24.59
N GLN A 46 15.56 -39.91 23.45
CA GLN A 46 15.11 -39.05 22.36
C GLN A 46 14.03 -38.08 22.83
N ASN A 47 13.03 -38.55 23.57
CA ASN A 47 11.95 -37.74 24.12
C ASN A 47 12.48 -36.68 25.10
N LYS A 48 13.36 -37.05 26.03
CA LYS A 48 14.04 -36.09 26.94
C LYS A 48 14.83 -35.03 26.18
N LYS A 49 15.54 -35.41 25.11
CA LYS A 49 16.30 -34.47 24.26
C LYS A 49 15.38 -33.57 23.41
N LEU A 50 14.16 -34.01 23.11
CA LEU A 50 13.12 -33.18 22.51
C LEU A 50 12.50 -32.20 23.53
N SER A 51 12.22 -32.62 24.77
CA SER A 51 11.71 -31.69 25.81
C SER A 51 12.73 -30.59 26.10
N GLN A 52 14.01 -30.91 26.27
CA GLN A 52 15.05 -29.90 26.49
C GLN A 52 15.20 -28.91 25.31
N ARG A 53 14.94 -29.36 24.08
CA ARG A 53 14.88 -28.48 22.89
C ARG A 53 13.62 -27.61 22.89
N LEU A 54 12.48 -28.15 23.30
CA LEU A 54 11.22 -27.44 23.43
C LEU A 54 11.30 -26.37 24.53
N GLU A 55 11.83 -26.71 25.71
CA GLU A 55 12.06 -25.81 26.84
C GLU A 55 12.97 -24.63 26.45
N LEU A 56 14.08 -24.90 25.75
CA LEU A 56 14.97 -23.85 25.25
C LEU A 56 14.29 -22.97 24.19
N ARG A 57 13.50 -23.56 23.28
CA ARG A 57 12.71 -22.80 22.29
C ARG A 57 11.67 -21.91 22.97
N LEU A 58 10.92 -22.44 23.92
CA LEU A 58 9.91 -21.70 24.69
C LEU A 58 10.56 -20.57 25.50
N LYS A 59 11.75 -20.79 26.08
CA LYS A 59 12.52 -19.72 26.73
C LYS A 59 12.90 -18.60 25.75
N THR A 60 13.42 -18.93 24.56
CA THR A 60 13.72 -17.92 23.53
C THR A 60 12.46 -17.22 23.00
N GLU A 61 11.32 -17.92 22.94
CA GLU A 61 10.04 -17.35 22.53
C GLU A 61 9.51 -16.34 23.57
N VAL A 62 9.64 -16.64 24.87
CA VAL A 62 9.31 -15.71 25.96
C VAL A 62 10.23 -14.48 25.95
N GLU A 63 11.53 -14.68 25.75
CA GLU A 63 12.51 -13.58 25.62
C GLU A 63 12.19 -12.68 24.42
N LEU A 64 11.82 -13.25 23.27
CA LEU A 64 11.39 -12.49 22.09
C LEU A 64 10.05 -11.77 22.30
N LYS A 65 9.06 -12.39 22.94
CA LYS A 65 7.77 -11.74 23.28
C LYS A 65 7.96 -10.56 24.22
N GLN A 66 8.78 -10.71 25.26
CA GLN A 66 9.15 -9.59 26.14
C GLN A 66 9.89 -8.49 25.40
N ARG A 67 10.71 -8.83 24.40
CA ARG A 67 11.39 -7.83 23.57
C ARG A 67 10.44 -7.09 22.63
N ILE A 68 9.45 -7.76 22.07
CA ILE A 68 8.38 -7.14 21.26
C ILE A 68 7.57 -6.18 22.15
N GLU A 69 7.10 -6.62 23.31
CA GLU A 69 6.34 -5.79 24.26
C GLU A 69 7.11 -4.52 24.71
N GLN A 70 8.45 -4.60 24.84
CA GLN A 70 9.31 -3.43 25.10
C GLN A 70 9.37 -2.47 23.91
N LEU A 71 9.42 -2.98 22.68
CA LEU A 71 9.49 -2.18 21.46
C LEU A 71 8.14 -1.51 21.17
N GLU A 72 7.02 -2.21 21.34
CA GLU A 72 5.66 -1.66 21.23
C GLU A 72 5.44 -0.52 22.23
N LYS A 73 5.80 -0.71 23.51
CA LYS A 73 5.70 0.33 24.55
C LYS A 73 6.59 1.54 24.27
N ARG A 74 7.74 1.33 23.63
CA ARG A 74 8.61 2.41 23.18
C ARG A 74 8.01 3.13 21.97
N GLN A 75 7.49 2.41 20.99
CA GLN A 75 6.87 2.98 19.79
C GLN A 75 5.75 3.94 20.17
N ILE A 76 4.86 3.56 21.09
CA ILE A 76 3.80 4.44 21.62
C ILE A 76 4.37 5.75 22.22
N GLN A 77 5.53 5.69 22.87
CA GLN A 77 6.19 6.90 23.41
C GLN A 77 6.79 7.76 22.29
N ASP A 78 7.57 7.16 21.39
CA ASP A 78 8.18 7.84 20.26
C ASP A 78 7.10 8.47 19.34
N ASP A 79 5.97 7.80 19.11
CA ASP A 79 4.77 8.29 18.41
C ASP A 79 4.15 9.54 19.07
N THR A 80 4.03 9.57 20.39
CA THR A 80 3.51 10.76 21.11
C THR A 80 4.45 11.96 21.00
N VAL A 81 5.77 11.72 21.03
CA VAL A 81 6.78 12.76 20.83
C VAL A 81 6.73 13.28 19.39
N LEU A 82 6.56 12.39 18.40
CA LEU A 82 6.52 12.76 16.98
C LEU A 82 5.33 13.68 16.65
N ASN A 83 4.15 13.38 17.19
CA ASN A 83 2.97 14.25 17.07
C ASN A 83 3.17 15.61 17.75
N LEU A 84 3.84 15.63 18.91
CA LEU A 84 4.15 16.87 19.62
C LEU A 84 5.12 17.76 18.83
N VAL A 85 6.17 17.16 18.24
CA VAL A 85 7.10 17.86 17.34
C VAL A 85 6.37 18.40 16.10
N ASN A 86 5.47 17.61 15.48
CA ASN A 86 4.69 18.06 14.33
C ASN A 86 3.84 19.30 14.65
N ARG A 87 3.15 19.28 15.80
CA ARG A 87 2.33 20.39 16.28
C ARG A 87 3.17 21.66 16.50
N TYR A 88 4.32 21.55 17.17
CA TYR A 88 5.19 22.71 17.39
C TYR A 88 5.79 23.23 16.08
N TRP A 89 6.09 22.36 15.10
CA TRP A 89 6.59 22.79 13.80
C TRP A 89 5.52 23.52 12.97
N ASN A 90 4.26 23.03 12.94
CA ASN A 90 3.18 23.74 12.26
C ASN A 90 2.88 25.09 12.94
N MET A 91 2.94 25.18 14.27
CA MET A 91 2.82 26.45 14.99
C MET A 91 3.95 27.44 14.64
N PHE A 92 5.21 26.97 14.62
CA PHE A 92 6.37 27.78 14.22
C PHE A 92 6.27 28.28 12.77
N ASN A 93 5.83 27.44 11.84
CA ASN A 93 5.60 27.84 10.45
C ASN A 93 4.56 28.97 10.35
N GLU A 94 3.49 28.90 11.15
CA GLU A 94 2.43 29.93 11.16
C GLU A 94 2.90 31.23 11.82
N ASP A 95 3.62 31.17 12.95
CA ASP A 95 4.24 32.35 13.57
C ASP A 95 5.18 33.08 12.59
N VAL A 96 6.00 32.32 11.84
CA VAL A 96 6.90 32.83 10.80
C VAL A 96 6.11 33.44 9.62
N ARG A 97 5.01 32.82 9.18
CA ARG A 97 4.10 33.37 8.16
C ARG A 97 3.47 34.69 8.60
N ILE A 98 2.96 34.76 9.83
CA ILE A 98 2.34 35.98 10.40
C ILE A 98 3.35 37.12 10.54
N ILE A 99 4.61 36.82 10.89
CA ILE A 99 5.68 37.83 10.94
C ILE A 99 6.01 38.33 9.53
N LEU A 100 6.14 37.43 8.54
CA LEU A 100 6.38 37.84 7.14
C LEU A 100 5.26 38.72 6.58
N GLN A 101 4.00 38.35 6.82
CA GLN A 101 2.84 39.10 6.31
C GLN A 101 2.81 40.56 6.78
N ARG A 102 3.40 40.86 7.96
CA ARG A 102 3.52 42.23 8.49
C ARG A 102 4.58 43.09 7.78
N PHE A 103 5.64 42.47 7.25
CA PHE A 103 6.78 43.17 6.66
C PHE A 103 6.82 43.14 5.12
N ASP A 104 6.27 42.09 4.48
CA ASP A 104 6.36 41.88 3.02
C ASP A 104 5.03 41.33 2.47
N ALA A 105 4.01 42.20 2.45
CA ALA A 105 2.62 41.85 2.06
C ALA A 105 2.46 41.35 0.61
N GLU A 106 3.45 41.59 -0.26
CA GLU A 106 3.45 41.15 -1.67
C GLU A 106 3.90 39.69 -1.86
N VAL A 107 4.39 39.04 -0.79
CA VAL A 107 5.00 37.68 -0.84
C VAL A 107 3.98 36.59 -0.42
N VAL A 108 2.72 36.96 -0.18
CA VAL A 108 1.72 36.09 0.45
C VAL A 108 1.16 35.02 -0.51
N GLU A 109 1.06 35.32 -1.81
CA GLU A 109 0.42 34.43 -2.81
C GLU A 109 1.25 33.17 -3.15
N GLU A 110 2.55 33.11 -2.81
CA GLU A 110 3.38 31.89 -3.03
C GLU A 110 3.14 30.79 -1.98
N THR A 111 2.36 31.04 -0.91
CA THR A 111 2.01 30.01 0.09
C THR A 111 0.53 29.64 0.05
N ASP A 112 0.07 29.36 -1.17
CA ASP A 112 -1.23 28.79 -1.46
C ASP A 112 -1.46 27.46 -0.73
N ALA A 113 -2.73 27.07 -0.62
CA ALA A 113 -3.19 26.08 0.35
C ALA A 113 -2.44 24.73 0.34
N SER A 114 -2.05 24.30 1.54
CA SER A 114 -1.96 22.88 1.90
C SER A 114 -2.95 22.58 3.03
N ASP A 115 -4.20 22.98 2.82
CA ASP A 115 -5.35 22.58 3.65
C ASP A 115 -5.68 21.07 3.46
N ASP A 116 -4.92 20.37 2.61
CA ASP A 116 -4.90 18.92 2.41
C ASP A 116 -4.20 18.11 3.51
N GLU A 117 -4.06 18.63 4.74
CA GLU A 117 -4.04 17.77 5.95
C GLU A 117 -5.44 17.16 6.21
N SER A 118 -6.10 16.69 5.14
CA SER A 118 -7.48 16.20 5.14
C SER A 118 -7.52 14.71 5.45
N THR A 119 -8.31 14.34 6.47
CA THR A 119 -8.64 12.98 6.93
C THR A 119 -7.52 12.08 7.50
N ASN A 120 -6.26 12.22 7.09
CA ASN A 120 -5.19 11.31 7.53
C ASN A 120 -4.43 11.80 8.78
N SER A 121 -4.23 10.91 9.75
CA SER A 121 -3.35 11.16 10.90
C SER A 121 -1.90 11.34 10.45
N PHE A 122 -1.16 12.25 11.09
CA PHE A 122 0.26 12.49 10.80
C PHE A 122 1.11 11.21 10.84
N LEU A 123 0.87 10.31 11.80
CA LEU A 123 1.53 9.01 11.87
C LEU A 123 1.15 8.07 10.71
N ALA A 124 -0.11 8.13 10.25
CA ALA A 124 -0.56 7.34 9.12
C ALA A 124 0.10 7.82 7.82
N LEU A 125 0.20 9.14 7.62
CA LEU A 125 0.92 9.74 6.48
C LEU A 125 2.40 9.33 6.48
N LEU A 126 3.08 9.43 7.64
CA LEU A 126 4.46 8.96 7.78
C LEU A 126 4.61 7.45 7.49
N SER A 127 3.61 6.63 7.83
CA SER A 127 3.63 5.19 7.52
C SER A 127 3.44 4.85 6.04
N THR A 128 3.05 5.82 5.21
CA THR A 128 2.96 5.66 3.75
C THR A 128 4.21 6.07 2.98
N TRP A 129 5.18 6.72 3.63
CA TRP A 129 6.43 7.15 2.99
C TRP A 129 7.54 6.13 3.20
N ASP A 130 8.34 5.88 2.16
CA ASP A 130 9.59 5.14 2.33
C ASP A 130 10.68 6.01 3.02
N ARG A 131 11.82 5.41 3.36
CA ARG A 131 12.89 6.11 4.09
C ARG A 131 13.46 7.29 3.30
N THR A 132 13.62 7.14 1.99
CA THR A 132 14.13 8.17 1.09
C THR A 132 13.12 9.30 0.90
N GLU A 133 11.84 8.96 0.69
CA GLU A 133 10.75 9.95 0.64
C GLU A 133 10.64 10.72 1.96
N LEU A 134 10.71 10.04 3.11
CA LEU A 134 10.67 10.67 4.43
C LEU A 134 11.78 11.72 4.60
N ASP A 135 13.02 11.36 4.28
CA ASP A 135 14.17 12.27 4.36
C ASP A 135 13.99 13.48 3.41
N GLU A 136 13.49 13.27 2.18
CA GLU A 136 13.20 14.35 1.21
C GLU A 136 12.05 15.29 1.66
N LYS A 137 10.92 14.74 2.12
CA LYS A 137 9.76 15.54 2.58
C LYS A 137 10.13 16.36 3.82
N LEU A 138 10.88 15.79 4.76
CA LEU A 138 11.36 16.52 5.94
C LEU A 138 12.39 17.59 5.57
N ALA A 139 13.34 17.29 4.68
CA ALA A 139 14.30 18.28 4.19
C ALA A 139 13.61 19.47 3.49
N SER A 140 12.60 19.20 2.65
CA SER A 140 11.77 20.23 2.01
C SER A 140 11.05 21.11 3.03
N ARG A 141 10.41 20.52 4.04
CA ARG A 141 9.73 21.25 5.13
C ARG A 141 10.68 22.16 5.94
N VAL A 142 11.92 21.70 6.17
CA VAL A 142 12.99 22.51 6.78
C VAL A 142 13.47 23.62 5.84
N GLN A 143 13.60 23.35 4.55
CA GLN A 143 14.01 24.34 3.54
C GLN A 143 12.99 25.48 3.41
N VAL A 144 11.68 25.18 3.41
CA VAL A 144 10.61 26.20 3.37
C VAL A 144 10.69 27.14 4.57
N SER A 145 10.73 26.60 5.79
CA SER A 145 10.79 27.42 7.01
C SER A 145 12.12 28.19 7.14
N SER A 146 13.24 27.59 6.76
CA SER A 146 14.55 28.26 6.70
C SER A 146 14.57 29.43 5.69
N SER A 147 13.96 29.24 4.52
CA SER A 147 13.80 30.29 3.50
C SER A 147 12.92 31.44 4.01
N ALA A 148 11.83 31.12 4.71
CA ALA A 148 10.94 32.10 5.33
C ALA A 148 11.65 32.91 6.43
N VAL A 149 12.42 32.26 7.32
CA VAL A 149 13.25 32.95 8.32
C VAL A 149 14.33 33.82 7.67
N ALA A 150 14.93 33.38 6.55
CA ALA A 150 15.87 34.21 5.80
C ALA A 150 15.22 35.44 5.15
N LYS A 151 13.95 35.34 4.69
CA LYS A 151 13.14 36.50 4.26
C LYS A 151 12.92 37.48 5.44
N ILE A 152 12.60 36.99 6.65
CA ILE A 152 12.45 37.81 7.87
C ILE A 152 13.74 38.55 8.23
N ILE A 153 14.89 37.87 8.24
CA ILE A 153 16.19 38.48 8.58
C ILE A 153 16.49 39.66 7.65
N ARG A 154 16.29 39.49 6.34
CA ARG A 154 16.47 40.56 5.33
C ARG A 154 15.49 41.74 5.49
N ALA A 155 14.31 41.52 6.10
CA ALA A 155 13.41 42.62 6.45
C ALA A 155 13.95 43.42 7.63
N PHE A 156 14.42 42.75 8.69
CA PHE A 156 15.08 43.42 9.82
C PHE A 156 16.38 44.12 9.42
N GLU A 157 17.20 43.55 8.53
CA GLU A 157 18.41 44.20 7.99
C GLU A 157 18.08 45.51 7.24
N ARG A 158 17.04 45.49 6.37
CA ARG A 158 16.54 46.69 5.67
C ARG A 158 16.09 47.77 6.68
N LEU A 159 15.25 47.40 7.65
CA LEU A 159 14.68 48.31 8.64
C LEU A 159 15.77 48.92 9.56
N LEU A 160 16.70 48.10 10.05
CA LEU A 160 17.85 48.56 10.83
C LEU A 160 18.76 49.46 9.99
N GLY A 161 18.94 49.17 8.70
CA GLY A 161 19.67 50.00 7.75
C GLY A 161 19.06 51.40 7.59
N SER A 162 17.76 51.49 7.27
CA SER A 162 17.04 52.78 7.14
C SER A 162 17.10 53.58 8.45
N ARG A 163 16.82 52.94 9.59
CA ARG A 163 16.91 53.58 10.92
C ARG A 163 18.32 54.09 11.24
N ASN A 164 19.37 53.35 10.88
CA ASN A 164 20.75 53.77 11.14
C ASN A 164 21.18 54.92 10.22
N LYS A 165 20.78 54.92 8.92
CA LYS A 165 20.97 56.08 8.02
C LYS A 165 20.35 57.34 8.61
N LEU A 166 19.08 57.26 9.03
CA LEU A 166 18.36 58.39 9.62
C LEU A 166 19.02 58.88 10.92
N ALA A 167 19.51 57.97 11.77
CA ALA A 167 20.23 58.31 13.00
C ALA A 167 21.58 59.00 12.74
N LEU A 168 22.27 58.66 11.66
CA LEU A 168 23.50 59.34 11.20
C LEU A 168 23.19 60.74 10.67
N ALA A 169 22.20 60.85 9.77
CA ALA A 169 21.72 62.12 9.22
C ALA A 169 21.27 63.11 10.32
N LEU A 170 20.56 62.62 11.35
CA LEU A 170 20.11 63.41 12.50
C LEU A 170 21.25 63.97 13.37
N LYS A 171 22.44 63.37 13.31
CA LYS A 171 23.62 63.83 14.02
C LYS A 171 24.59 64.65 13.16
N GLY A 172 24.47 64.57 11.83
CA GLY A 172 25.53 65.01 10.91
C GLY A 172 26.79 64.12 10.96
N GLU A 173 26.67 62.88 11.43
CA GLU A 173 27.76 61.89 11.45
C GLU A 173 27.74 61.05 10.16
N SER A 174 28.91 60.56 9.74
CA SER A 174 29.06 59.60 8.64
C SER A 174 29.70 58.30 9.15
N LEU A 175 29.52 57.18 8.44
CA LEU A 175 30.16 55.91 8.78
C LEU A 175 31.65 55.87 8.43
N ASN A 176 32.09 56.71 7.49
CA ASN A 176 33.48 56.86 7.07
C ASN A 176 33.89 58.33 7.23
N GLU A 177 35.10 58.61 7.72
CA GLU A 177 35.63 59.98 7.88
C GLU A 177 35.80 60.75 6.55
N SER A 178 35.67 60.05 5.41
CA SER A 178 35.81 60.57 4.05
C SER A 178 34.49 60.73 3.28
N ASP A 179 33.36 60.27 3.81
CA ASP A 179 32.04 60.39 3.16
C ASP A 179 31.23 61.53 3.80
N GLU A 180 30.63 62.38 2.97
CA GLU A 180 29.77 63.47 3.42
C GLU A 180 28.51 62.94 4.12
N ALA A 181 28.06 63.59 5.20
CA ALA A 181 26.96 63.09 6.01
C ALA A 181 25.64 63.04 5.21
N PRO A 182 24.84 61.96 5.32
CA PRO A 182 23.66 61.77 4.49
C PRO A 182 22.66 62.93 4.65
N PRO A 183 22.14 63.50 3.54
CA PRO A 183 21.32 64.71 3.58
C PRO A 183 20.03 64.49 4.39
N LEU A 184 19.90 65.23 5.49
CA LEU A 184 18.82 65.06 6.46
C LEU A 184 17.43 65.29 5.84
N GLU A 185 17.27 66.32 5.01
CA GLU A 185 15.97 66.63 4.40
C GLU A 185 15.52 65.55 3.40
N GLU A 186 16.45 64.91 2.70
CA GLU A 186 16.18 63.82 1.77
C GLU A 186 15.90 62.52 2.54
N SER A 187 16.76 62.17 3.51
CA SER A 187 16.57 61.01 4.40
C SER A 187 15.24 61.05 5.17
N VAL A 188 14.78 62.23 5.58
CA VAL A 188 13.48 62.42 6.22
C VAL A 188 12.32 62.31 5.22
N LYS A 189 12.47 62.79 3.98
CA LYS A 189 11.47 62.60 2.93
C LYS A 189 11.31 61.14 2.52
N GLU A 190 12.43 60.42 2.34
CA GLU A 190 12.43 58.97 2.10
C GLU A 190 11.70 58.24 3.23
N MET A 191 12.09 58.46 4.49
CA MET A 191 11.43 57.86 5.66
C MET A 191 9.93 58.18 5.75
N ILE A 192 9.50 59.39 5.38
CA ILE A 192 8.08 59.78 5.36
C ILE A 192 7.32 59.00 4.27
N VAL A 193 7.93 58.74 3.11
CA VAL A 193 7.32 57.92 2.05
C VAL A 193 7.29 56.44 2.47
N GLU A 194 8.39 55.89 3.00
CA GLU A 194 8.45 54.52 3.54
C GLU A 194 7.34 54.31 4.59
N LEU A 195 7.20 55.21 5.56
CA LEU A 195 6.15 55.15 6.59
C LEU A 195 4.73 55.34 6.03
N GLN A 196 4.53 56.14 4.98
CA GLN A 196 3.22 56.29 4.35
C GLN A 196 2.81 55.01 3.60
N ASP A 197 3.74 54.34 2.92
CA ASP A 197 3.46 53.09 2.21
C ASP A 197 3.36 51.89 3.15
N GLU A 198 4.15 51.84 4.24
CA GLU A 198 3.95 50.88 5.33
C GLU A 198 2.56 51.07 5.96
N ASN A 199 2.14 52.30 6.24
CA ASN A 199 0.82 52.57 6.83
C ASN A 199 -0.33 52.18 5.88
N LYS A 200 -0.20 52.39 4.56
CA LYS A 200 -1.15 51.86 3.56
C LYS A 200 -1.21 50.32 3.59
N LYS A 201 -0.04 49.66 3.62
CA LYS A 201 0.06 48.19 3.69
C LYS A 201 -0.57 47.65 4.98
N LEU A 202 -0.25 48.24 6.15
CA LEU A 202 -0.85 47.91 7.44
C LEU A 202 -2.38 48.13 7.47
N HIS A 203 -2.88 49.21 6.86
CA HIS A 203 -4.33 49.42 6.72
C HIS A 203 -4.99 48.33 5.87
N SER A 204 -4.43 47.99 4.70
CA SER A 204 -4.97 46.91 3.86
C SER A 204 -4.92 45.54 4.54
N LEU A 205 -3.81 45.22 5.21
CA LEU A 205 -3.66 44.00 6.01
C LEU A 205 -4.71 43.94 7.11
N ASN A 206 -4.88 45.02 7.88
CA ASN A 206 -5.87 45.06 8.95
C ASN A 206 -7.31 44.90 8.43
N SER A 207 -7.65 45.48 7.27
CA SER A 207 -8.94 45.24 6.61
C SER A 207 -9.14 43.76 6.26
N THR A 208 -8.16 43.10 5.63
CA THR A 208 -8.28 41.66 5.30
C THR A 208 -8.31 40.76 6.55
N LEU A 209 -7.63 41.14 7.64
CA LEU A 209 -7.69 40.42 8.91
C LEU A 209 -9.04 40.60 9.61
N HIS A 210 -9.64 41.80 9.57
CA HIS A 210 -11.00 42.02 10.07
C HIS A 210 -12.04 41.23 9.26
N GLU A 211 -11.91 41.17 7.93
CA GLU A 211 -12.75 40.36 7.06
C GLU A 211 -12.63 38.86 7.38
N LYS A 212 -11.41 38.29 7.36
CA LYS A 212 -11.16 36.89 7.72
C LYS A 212 -11.66 36.56 9.13
N ASN A 213 -11.46 37.44 10.10
CA ASN A 213 -11.97 37.26 11.47
C ASN A 213 -13.51 37.28 11.53
N HIS A 214 -14.17 38.10 10.70
CA HIS A 214 -15.63 38.07 10.57
C HIS A 214 -16.12 36.74 9.98
N THR A 215 -15.50 36.25 8.89
CA THR A 215 -15.80 34.94 8.29
C THR A 215 -15.61 33.79 9.29
N LEU A 216 -14.50 33.81 10.06
CA LEU A 216 -14.23 32.81 11.09
C LEU A 216 -15.24 32.89 12.26
N ALA A 217 -15.66 34.09 12.67
CA ALA A 217 -16.68 34.26 13.70
C ALA A 217 -18.05 33.70 13.26
N LEU A 218 -18.43 33.90 11.99
CA LEU A 218 -19.64 33.31 11.40
C LEU A 218 -19.55 31.78 11.38
N LYS A 219 -18.44 31.20 10.91
CA LYS A 219 -18.23 29.75 10.87
C LYS A 219 -18.18 29.11 12.27
N ASN A 220 -17.64 29.82 13.26
CA ASN A 220 -17.67 29.38 14.65
C ASN A 220 -19.10 29.36 15.23
N LYS A 221 -19.91 30.38 14.91
CA LYS A 221 -21.34 30.42 15.28
C LYS A 221 -22.14 29.28 14.61
N GLU A 222 -21.88 29.00 13.34
CA GLU A 222 -22.48 27.86 12.62
C GLU A 222 -22.15 26.52 13.29
N LEU A 223 -20.87 26.28 13.62
CA LEU A 223 -20.45 25.07 14.33
C LEU A 223 -21.05 24.98 15.74
N GLN A 224 -21.23 26.11 16.44
CA GLN A 224 -21.88 26.16 17.73
C GLN A 224 -23.39 25.83 17.63
N GLU A 225 -24.08 26.33 16.60
CA GLU A 225 -25.47 25.97 16.31
C GLU A 225 -25.61 24.48 15.99
N GLN A 226 -24.75 23.93 15.14
CA GLN A 226 -24.69 22.49 14.85
C GLN A 226 -24.43 21.65 16.11
N LEU A 227 -23.54 22.10 17.00
CA LEU A 227 -23.29 21.44 18.29
C LEU A 227 -24.56 21.41 19.15
N THR A 228 -25.21 22.55 19.37
CA THR A 228 -26.44 22.61 20.18
C THR A 228 -27.59 21.78 19.58
N ALA A 229 -27.69 21.69 18.26
CA ALA A 229 -28.64 20.80 17.58
C ALA A 229 -28.36 19.31 17.92
N ARG A 230 -27.09 18.88 17.90
CA ARG A 230 -26.71 17.51 18.30
C ARG A 230 -26.86 17.25 19.79
N GLU A 231 -26.68 18.26 20.64
CA GLU A 231 -26.95 18.16 22.08
C GLU A 231 -28.46 17.98 22.36
N THR A 232 -29.33 18.72 21.67
CA THR A 232 -30.80 18.55 21.78
C THR A 232 -31.27 17.20 21.24
N GLU A 233 -30.77 16.75 20.08
CA GLU A 233 -31.03 15.40 19.55
C GLU A 233 -30.59 14.31 20.55
N THR A 234 -29.41 14.48 21.17
CA THR A 234 -28.90 13.57 22.20
C THR A 234 -29.78 13.57 23.47
N ALA A 235 -30.34 14.71 23.86
CA ALA A 235 -31.28 14.81 24.97
C ALA A 235 -32.62 14.14 24.65
N GLU A 236 -33.17 14.33 23.45
CA GLU A 236 -34.38 13.63 22.99
C GLU A 236 -34.19 12.11 22.96
N LEU A 237 -33.05 11.63 22.43
CA LEU A 237 -32.75 10.20 22.36
C LEU A 237 -32.58 9.58 23.76
N LYS A 238 -32.04 10.33 24.74
CA LYS A 238 -32.00 9.90 26.14
C LYS A 238 -33.40 9.79 26.74
N ASN A 239 -34.24 10.81 26.58
CA ASN A 239 -35.63 10.78 27.07
C ASN A 239 -36.41 9.59 26.50
N ARG A 240 -36.30 9.34 25.19
CA ARG A 240 -36.92 8.18 24.53
C ARG A 240 -36.38 6.83 25.04
N LEU A 241 -35.10 6.76 25.40
CA LEU A 241 -34.49 5.57 26.01
C LEU A 241 -35.02 5.36 27.43
N ASP A 242 -35.14 6.42 28.24
CA ASP A 242 -35.70 6.36 29.59
C ASP A 242 -37.18 5.95 29.59
N ASP A 243 -37.99 6.48 28.64
CA ASP A 243 -39.38 6.07 28.42
C ASP A 243 -39.48 4.56 28.08
N ILE A 244 -38.71 4.09 27.10
CA ILE A 244 -38.67 2.66 26.70
C ILE A 244 -38.18 1.78 27.85
N GLN A 245 -37.20 2.25 28.63
CA GLN A 245 -36.68 1.52 29.78
C GLN A 245 -37.72 1.44 30.91
N TYR A 246 -38.52 2.49 31.12
CA TYR A 246 -39.66 2.46 32.04
C TYR A 246 -40.76 1.49 31.58
N GLU A 247 -41.10 1.47 30.28
CA GLU A 247 -42.07 0.50 29.74
C GLU A 247 -41.57 -0.94 29.85
N PHE A 248 -40.30 -1.19 29.51
CA PHE A 248 -39.65 -2.49 29.68
C PHE A 248 -39.73 -2.97 31.13
N ASP A 249 -39.37 -2.13 32.09
CA ASP A 249 -39.35 -2.50 33.51
C ASP A 249 -40.78 -2.68 34.07
N ARG A 250 -41.77 -1.91 33.55
CA ARG A 250 -43.20 -2.11 33.83
C ARG A 250 -43.70 -3.47 33.33
N ILE A 251 -43.39 -3.84 32.09
CA ILE A 251 -43.75 -5.15 31.51
C ILE A 251 -43.05 -6.28 32.28
N ARG A 252 -41.76 -6.11 32.60
CA ARG A 252 -40.97 -7.07 33.38
C ARG A 252 -41.56 -7.33 34.77
N ARG A 253 -41.99 -6.29 35.49
CA ARG A 253 -42.70 -6.42 36.77
C ARG A 253 -44.06 -7.11 36.60
N SER A 254 -44.78 -6.83 35.51
CA SER A 254 -46.04 -7.52 35.19
C SER A 254 -45.82 -9.02 34.94
N ASN A 255 -44.79 -9.38 34.17
CA ASN A 255 -44.43 -10.78 33.92
C ASN A 255 -44.02 -11.49 35.21
N HIS A 256 -43.21 -10.85 36.06
CA HIS A 256 -42.82 -11.43 37.35
C HIS A 256 -44.02 -11.66 38.29
N ASN A 257 -44.99 -10.74 38.30
CA ASN A 257 -46.25 -10.95 39.02
C ASN A 257 -47.07 -12.12 38.44
N LEU A 258 -47.07 -12.32 37.13
CA LEU A 258 -47.73 -13.46 36.48
C LEU A 258 -47.01 -14.79 36.77
N GLU A 259 -45.68 -14.81 36.76
CA GLU A 259 -44.84 -15.95 37.17
C GLU A 259 -45.11 -16.34 38.62
N HIS A 260 -45.14 -15.36 39.54
CA HIS A 260 -45.44 -15.59 40.95
C HIS A 260 -46.87 -16.12 41.14
N ASN A 261 -47.87 -15.49 40.51
CA ASN A 261 -49.26 -15.96 40.56
C ASN A 261 -49.43 -17.37 39.97
N LEU A 262 -48.67 -17.72 38.92
CA LEU A 262 -48.66 -19.06 38.34
C LEU A 262 -48.01 -20.09 39.28
N ALA A 263 -46.90 -19.74 39.94
CA ALA A 263 -46.28 -20.58 40.96
C ALA A 263 -47.22 -20.81 42.15
N ASP A 264 -47.87 -19.74 42.64
CA ASP A 264 -48.90 -19.77 43.69
C ASP A 264 -50.09 -20.67 43.28
N ALA A 265 -50.55 -20.57 42.04
CA ALA A 265 -51.64 -21.41 41.51
C ALA A 265 -51.22 -22.87 41.38
N LEU A 266 -49.99 -23.16 40.96
CA LEU A 266 -49.43 -24.52 40.89
C LEU A 266 -49.23 -25.13 42.28
N GLU A 267 -48.83 -24.34 43.29
CA GLU A 267 -48.73 -24.82 44.66
C GLU A 267 -50.11 -25.02 45.29
N LYS A 268 -51.03 -24.06 45.14
CA LYS A 268 -52.42 -24.22 45.58
C LYS A 268 -53.09 -25.40 44.90
N LEU A 269 -52.80 -25.72 43.64
CA LEU A 269 -53.31 -26.92 42.99
C LEU A 269 -52.76 -28.21 43.63
N LYS A 270 -51.47 -28.26 44.01
CA LYS A 270 -50.90 -29.37 44.80
C LYS A 270 -51.53 -29.46 46.20
N GLN A 271 -51.83 -28.34 46.84
CA GLN A 271 -52.47 -28.29 48.16
C GLN A 271 -53.97 -28.66 48.09
N TYR A 272 -54.71 -28.24 47.06
CA TYR A 272 -56.11 -28.63 46.85
C TYR A 272 -56.27 -30.08 46.42
N GLN A 273 -55.26 -30.67 45.76
CA GLN A 273 -55.12 -32.12 45.61
C GLN A 273 -54.97 -32.85 46.96
N ALA A 274 -55.02 -32.15 48.11
CA ALA A 274 -54.94 -32.71 49.46
C ALA A 274 -56.00 -32.26 50.54
N ILE A 275 -56.97 -31.29 50.36
CA ILE A 275 -57.67 -30.60 51.54
C ILE A 275 -59.26 -30.30 51.69
N THR A 276 -60.01 -29.28 51.12
CA THR A 276 -60.69 -28.01 51.76
C THR A 276 -62.27 -27.53 51.90
N PRO A 277 -62.80 -26.55 52.87
CA PRO A 277 -63.47 -25.04 52.84
C PRO A 277 -63.98 -23.94 54.09
N CYS A 278 -64.24 -22.51 53.98
CA CYS A 278 -65.23 -21.30 54.55
C CYS A 278 -65.40 -20.23 55.90
N ILE A 279 -66.01 -18.90 55.90
CA ILE A 279 -66.86 -17.91 56.95
C ILE A 279 -66.67 -16.26 57.40
N GLY A 280 -67.63 -15.35 58.05
CA GLY A 280 -67.65 -13.78 58.56
C GLY A 280 -68.91 -13.02 59.41
N GLY A 281 -69.31 -11.74 60.00
CA GLY A 281 -69.15 -10.15 60.37
C GLY A 281 -70.30 -9.33 61.35
N SER A 282 -70.67 -8.02 61.87
CA SER A 282 -70.50 -6.40 62.05
C SER A 282 -71.40 -5.42 63.15
N GLY A 283 -71.42 -3.98 63.38
CA GLY A 283 -72.26 -2.99 64.39
C GLY A 283 -72.26 -1.28 64.57
N THR A 284 -73.02 -0.44 65.50
CA THR A 284 -73.27 1.19 65.71
C THR A 284 -73.68 1.96 67.17
N ASP A 285 -74.12 3.24 67.73
CA ASP A 285 -74.56 4.82 67.66
C ASP A 285 -74.76 5.74 69.09
N ASP A 286 -75.31 7.02 69.53
CA ASP A 286 -75.32 8.64 69.43
C ASP A 286 -76.24 9.72 70.43
N LYS A 287 -75.99 11.09 70.89
CA LYS A 287 -76.87 12.43 71.35
C LYS A 287 -76.60 13.65 72.54
N PRO A 288 -77.19 15.00 72.64
CA PRO A 288 -76.90 16.31 73.58
C PRO A 288 -77.94 17.59 74.10
N ILE A 289 -77.68 18.73 74.99
CA ILE A 289 -78.57 20.04 75.47
C ILE A 289 -78.09 21.40 76.43
N SER A 290 -78.77 22.64 76.75
CA SER A 290 -78.43 23.94 77.71
C SER A 290 -79.38 25.31 78.14
N LYS A 291 -79.08 26.42 79.05
CA LYS A 291 -79.82 27.83 79.52
C LYS A 291 -79.19 28.98 80.61
N LEU A 292 -79.54 30.26 81.23
CA LEU A 292 -80.50 31.56 81.39
C LEU A 292 -80.11 33.09 82.11
N THR A 293 -80.87 34.00 82.96
CA THR A 293 -80.89 35.64 83.26
C THR A 293 -81.28 36.44 84.72
N ASN A 294 -81.53 37.79 85.28
CA ASN A 294 -81.42 39.43 85.22
C ASN A 294 -82.01 40.54 86.44
N TYR A 295 -81.74 41.96 86.73
CA TYR A 295 -82.33 43.06 87.82
C TYR A 295 -81.95 44.72 88.17
N ASN A 296 -82.73 45.76 88.86
CA ASN A 296 -82.48 47.09 89.84
C ASN A 296 -83.05 48.73 89.79
N LYS A 297 -83.05 49.78 90.83
CA LYS A 297 -83.47 51.36 90.91
C LYS A 297 -82.48 52.59 91.06
N GLY A 298 -81.66 52.86 92.11
CA GLY A 298 -81.03 54.22 92.32
C GLY A 298 -80.15 54.69 91.12
N LYS A 299 -79.59 53.67 90.47
CA LYS A 299 -79.14 53.63 89.09
C LYS A 299 -80.01 54.34 88.05
N VAL A 300 -81.31 54.58 88.24
CA VAL A 300 -82.23 55.05 87.19
C VAL A 300 -81.90 56.46 86.75
N GLU A 301 -81.45 57.34 87.66
CA GLU A 301 -81.03 58.70 87.28
C GLU A 301 -79.66 58.67 86.57
N GLU A 302 -78.75 57.81 87.02
CA GLU A 302 -77.47 57.56 86.35
C GLU A 302 -77.64 56.89 84.97
N LEU A 303 -78.54 55.91 84.87
CA LEU A 303 -78.96 55.23 83.64
C LEU A 303 -79.74 56.16 82.71
N VAL A 304 -80.44 57.18 83.20
CA VAL A 304 -81.08 58.19 82.34
C VAL A 304 -80.01 59.06 81.67
N ARG A 305 -79.03 59.56 82.45
CA ARG A 305 -77.88 60.28 81.88
C ARG A 305 -77.08 59.39 80.93
N GLU A 306 -76.75 58.17 81.31
CA GLU A 306 -76.03 57.23 80.45
C GLU A 306 -76.84 56.86 79.20
N LEU A 307 -78.18 56.79 79.29
CA LEU A 307 -79.07 56.59 78.14
C LEU A 307 -79.17 57.85 77.24
N GLU A 308 -78.88 59.04 77.75
CA GLU A 308 -78.72 60.26 76.94
C GLU A 308 -77.35 60.32 76.26
N GLU A 309 -76.27 60.01 76.99
CA GLU A 309 -74.91 59.87 76.44
C GLU A 309 -74.87 58.76 75.34
N GLN A 310 -75.53 57.61 75.56
CA GLN A 310 -75.64 56.53 74.57
C GLN A 310 -76.54 56.90 73.38
N LYS A 311 -77.57 57.74 73.56
CA LYS A 311 -78.37 58.28 72.43
C LYS A 311 -77.50 59.16 71.55
N GLU A 312 -76.75 60.10 72.14
CA GLU A 312 -75.86 60.99 71.39
C GLU A 312 -74.77 60.19 70.66
N LEU A 313 -74.13 59.22 71.33
CA LEU A 313 -73.18 58.29 70.71
C LEU A 313 -73.81 57.50 69.55
N SER A 314 -75.05 57.03 69.69
CA SER A 314 -75.77 56.32 68.62
C SER A 314 -76.10 57.23 67.42
N ALA A 315 -76.43 58.51 67.66
CA ALA A 315 -76.71 59.48 66.61
C ALA A 315 -75.44 59.88 65.84
N ASN A 316 -74.33 60.12 66.56
CA ASN A 316 -73.03 60.39 65.96
C ASN A 316 -72.56 59.19 65.10
N ARG A 317 -72.68 57.97 65.63
CA ARG A 317 -72.30 56.74 64.89
C ARG A 317 -73.21 56.46 63.69
N LEU A 318 -74.48 56.87 63.73
CA LEU A 318 -75.37 56.82 62.57
C LEU A 318 -74.92 57.82 61.49
N ALA A 319 -74.60 59.06 61.87
CA ALA A 319 -74.09 60.08 60.94
C ALA A 319 -72.74 59.69 60.30
N GLU A 320 -71.86 59.01 61.05
CA GLU A 320 -70.63 58.41 60.51
C GLU A 320 -70.92 57.32 59.48
N LEU A 321 -71.90 56.44 59.74
CA LEU A 321 -72.31 55.38 58.81
C LEU A 321 -72.98 55.95 57.55
N ASP A 322 -73.85 56.95 57.68
CA ASP A 322 -74.48 57.63 56.55
C ASP A 322 -73.44 58.32 55.65
N LYS A 323 -72.45 58.98 56.26
CA LYS A 323 -71.31 59.56 55.54
C LYS A 323 -70.48 58.48 54.82
N LEU A 324 -70.10 57.41 55.52
CA LEU A 324 -69.31 56.32 54.94
C LEU A 324 -70.05 55.62 53.78
N HIS A 325 -71.37 55.49 53.88
CA HIS A 325 -72.22 54.96 52.82
C HIS A 325 -72.30 55.90 51.61
N GLN A 326 -72.34 57.22 51.83
CA GLN A 326 -72.28 58.23 50.78
C GLN A 326 -70.91 58.24 50.07
N ASP A 327 -69.81 58.12 50.82
CA ASP A 327 -68.44 58.03 50.30
C ASP A 327 -68.26 56.74 49.46
N TYR A 328 -68.71 55.58 49.99
CA TYR A 328 -68.72 54.29 49.27
C TYR A 328 -69.50 54.36 47.95
N LYS A 329 -70.67 55.03 47.96
CA LYS A 329 -71.48 55.25 46.76
C LYS A 329 -70.77 56.11 45.72
N SER A 330 -69.99 57.11 46.13
CA SER A 330 -69.17 57.93 45.23
C SER A 330 -68.05 57.11 44.58
N VAL A 331 -67.34 56.29 45.37
CA VAL A 331 -66.29 55.39 44.86
C VAL A 331 -66.86 54.37 43.87
N LEU A 332 -68.04 53.80 44.12
CA LEU A 332 -68.73 52.92 43.17
C LEU A 332 -69.05 53.60 41.84
N GLN A 333 -69.47 54.87 41.86
CA GLN A 333 -69.73 55.64 40.63
C GLN A 333 -68.45 55.90 39.83
N GLN A 334 -67.34 56.22 40.50
CA GLN A 334 -66.03 56.39 39.85
C GLN A 334 -65.53 55.06 39.25
N LEU A 335 -65.76 53.94 39.93
CA LEU A 335 -65.37 52.61 39.46
C LEU A 335 -66.12 52.23 38.17
N GLU A 336 -67.46 52.39 38.12
CA GLU A 336 -68.21 52.11 36.88
C GLU A 336 -67.89 53.09 35.75
N HIS A 337 -67.51 54.35 36.04
CA HIS A 337 -67.02 55.30 35.04
C HIS A 337 -65.73 54.80 34.37
N LEU A 338 -64.68 54.55 35.17
CA LEU A 338 -63.39 54.04 34.68
C LEU A 338 -63.55 52.70 33.92
N LYS A 339 -64.50 51.87 34.35
CA LYS A 339 -64.86 50.59 33.74
C LYS A 339 -65.67 50.73 32.44
N MET A 340 -66.30 51.89 32.19
CA MET A 340 -66.79 52.27 30.85
C MET A 340 -65.65 52.80 29.98
N ASP A 341 -64.79 53.68 30.52
CA ASP A 341 -63.67 54.28 29.77
C ASP A 341 -62.74 53.21 29.19
N ILE A 342 -62.35 52.21 30.01
CA ILE A 342 -61.52 51.07 29.59
C ILE A 342 -62.22 50.22 28.50
N LYS A 343 -63.56 50.11 28.51
CA LYS A 343 -64.32 49.35 27.50
C LYS A 343 -64.52 50.09 26.19
N GLN A 344 -64.36 51.42 26.18
CA GLN A 344 -64.54 52.28 25.01
C GLN A 344 -63.23 52.96 24.59
N LEU A 345 -62.09 52.46 25.08
CA LEU A 345 -60.77 53.02 24.83
C LEU A 345 -60.45 53.00 23.32
N PRO A 346 -60.20 54.15 22.68
CA PRO A 346 -59.92 54.20 21.25
C PRO A 346 -58.63 53.47 20.87
N GLU A 347 -58.64 52.79 19.73
CA GLU A 347 -57.48 52.04 19.22
C GLU A 347 -56.23 52.92 19.02
N SER A 348 -56.41 54.21 18.69
CA SER A 348 -55.30 55.17 18.63
C SER A 348 -54.54 55.30 19.95
N VAL A 349 -55.26 55.30 21.09
CA VAL A 349 -54.64 55.36 22.42
C VAL A 349 -53.86 54.09 22.71
N ILE A 350 -54.39 52.93 22.29
CA ILE A 350 -53.72 51.63 22.43
C ILE A 350 -52.42 51.61 21.59
N VAL A 351 -52.49 52.02 20.32
CA VAL A 351 -51.33 52.10 19.40
C VAL A 351 -50.30 53.12 19.89
N GLU A 352 -50.73 54.17 20.59
CA GLU A 352 -49.83 55.16 21.20
C GLU A 352 -49.11 54.65 22.47
N THR A 353 -49.58 53.57 23.13
CA THR A 353 -48.91 53.02 24.31
C THR A 353 -47.49 52.52 24.03
N THR A 354 -46.65 52.59 25.05
CA THR A 354 -45.31 51.99 25.08
C THR A 354 -45.36 50.48 24.85
N GLU A 355 -46.36 49.82 25.44
CA GLU A 355 -46.60 48.39 25.43
C GLU A 355 -46.90 47.88 24.01
N TYR A 356 -47.82 48.55 23.30
CA TYR A 356 -48.10 48.23 21.90
C TYR A 356 -46.88 48.43 21.00
N LYS A 357 -46.16 49.55 21.14
CA LYS A 357 -44.96 49.86 20.34
C LYS A 357 -43.83 48.85 20.58
N CYS A 358 -43.62 48.43 21.83
CA CYS A 358 -42.69 47.35 22.17
C CYS A 358 -43.10 46.02 21.52
N LEU A 359 -44.39 45.63 21.60
CA LEU A 359 -44.90 44.40 20.99
C LEU A 359 -44.83 44.43 19.46
N GLN A 360 -45.15 45.57 18.83
CA GLN A 360 -45.03 45.81 17.40
C GLN A 360 -43.57 45.68 16.93
N SER A 361 -42.61 46.22 17.70
CA SER A 361 -41.19 46.08 17.43
C SER A 361 -40.72 44.63 17.54
N GLN A 362 -41.14 43.92 18.60
CA GLN A 362 -40.81 42.49 18.79
C GLN A 362 -41.40 41.62 17.66
N PHE A 363 -42.67 41.83 17.31
CA PHE A 363 -43.32 41.15 16.19
C PHE A 363 -42.62 41.42 14.86
N SER A 364 -42.18 42.66 14.62
CA SER A 364 -41.44 43.02 13.40
C SER A 364 -40.10 42.30 13.29
N VAL A 365 -39.37 42.13 14.40
CA VAL A 365 -38.13 41.34 14.45
C VAL A 365 -38.43 39.87 14.16
N LEU A 366 -39.37 39.26 14.89
CA LEU A 366 -39.75 37.85 14.73
C LEU A 366 -40.30 37.53 13.34
N TYR A 367 -41.03 38.47 12.72
CA TYR A 367 -41.53 38.32 11.35
C TYR A 367 -40.39 38.32 10.33
N ASN A 368 -39.45 39.26 10.45
CA ASN A 368 -38.29 39.33 9.57
C ASN A 368 -37.37 38.10 9.73
N GLU A 369 -37.15 37.65 10.96
CA GLU A 369 -36.43 36.41 11.29
C GLU A 369 -37.13 35.18 10.70
N SER A 370 -38.46 35.08 10.82
CA SER A 370 -39.24 34.01 10.20
C SER A 370 -39.14 34.00 8.68
N MET A 371 -39.10 35.17 8.01
CA MET A 371 -38.88 35.25 6.57
C MET A 371 -37.45 34.90 6.15
N ALA A 372 -36.44 35.27 6.95
CA ALA A 372 -35.04 34.90 6.72
C ALA A 372 -34.83 33.37 6.86
N LEU A 373 -35.32 32.77 7.95
CA LEU A 373 -35.27 31.31 8.18
C LEU A 373 -36.00 30.53 7.07
N LYS A 374 -37.12 31.05 6.57
CA LYS A 374 -37.82 30.44 5.42
C LYS A 374 -36.96 30.46 4.15
N THR A 375 -36.25 31.54 3.90
CA THR A 375 -35.38 31.70 2.72
C THR A 375 -34.19 30.73 2.81
N GLN A 376 -33.51 30.67 3.96
CA GLN A 376 -32.44 29.68 4.22
C GLN A 376 -32.91 28.24 4.07
N LEU A 377 -34.14 27.92 4.51
CA LEU A 377 -34.73 26.59 4.38
C LEU A 377 -35.02 26.20 2.91
N ASP A 378 -35.44 27.14 2.07
CA ASP A 378 -35.62 26.89 0.63
C ASP A 378 -34.28 26.85 -0.12
N GLU A 379 -33.27 27.62 0.29
CA GLU A 379 -31.89 27.50 -0.20
C GLU A 379 -31.27 26.13 0.15
N ALA A 380 -31.39 25.69 1.40
CA ALA A 380 -30.90 24.39 1.85
C ALA A 380 -31.56 23.21 1.10
N ARG A 381 -32.85 23.34 0.74
CA ARG A 381 -33.56 22.38 -0.13
C ARG A 381 -32.99 22.33 -1.55
N ILE A 382 -32.59 23.47 -2.11
CA ILE A 382 -31.95 23.54 -3.43
C ILE A 382 -30.55 22.91 -3.37
N GLN A 383 -29.76 23.24 -2.35
CA GLN A 383 -28.44 22.65 -2.12
C GLN A 383 -28.52 21.12 -1.95
N LEU A 384 -29.43 20.62 -1.11
CA LEU A 384 -29.64 19.18 -0.91
C LEU A 384 -30.00 18.44 -2.21
N ASN A 385 -30.87 19.01 -3.04
CA ASN A 385 -31.19 18.43 -4.35
C ASN A 385 -30.00 18.49 -5.31
N SER A 386 -29.18 19.54 -5.27
CA SER A 386 -27.96 19.66 -6.07
C SER A 386 -26.95 18.57 -5.70
N VAL A 387 -26.63 18.42 -4.41
CA VAL A 387 -25.69 17.40 -3.89
C VAL A 387 -26.20 15.99 -4.18
N LYS A 388 -27.50 15.73 -3.98
CA LYS A 388 -28.12 14.44 -4.32
C LYS A 388 -27.95 14.08 -5.80
N ASN A 389 -28.18 15.04 -6.70
CA ASN A 389 -28.07 14.82 -8.14
C ASN A 389 -26.61 14.68 -8.60
N ALA A 390 -25.67 15.37 -7.94
CA ALA A 390 -24.23 15.20 -8.18
C ALA A 390 -23.76 13.80 -7.74
N HIS A 391 -24.14 13.35 -6.55
CA HIS A 391 -23.78 12.03 -6.03
C HIS A 391 -24.37 10.89 -6.88
N LEU A 392 -25.60 11.02 -7.39
CA LEU A 392 -26.18 10.03 -8.31
C LEU A 392 -25.33 9.88 -9.59
N ARG A 393 -24.92 10.99 -10.22
CA ARG A 393 -24.03 10.96 -11.40
C ARG A 393 -22.66 10.35 -11.10
N GLN A 394 -22.13 10.57 -9.90
CA GLN A 394 -20.87 9.95 -9.47
C GLN A 394 -21.01 8.43 -9.34
N ILE A 395 -22.16 7.92 -8.88
CA ILE A 395 -22.45 6.48 -8.85
C ILE A 395 -22.55 5.94 -10.29
N GLU A 396 -23.32 6.58 -11.17
CA GLU A 396 -23.43 6.21 -12.60
C GLU A 396 -22.06 6.15 -13.29
N GLN A 397 -21.13 7.08 -12.95
CA GLN A 397 -19.76 7.06 -13.45
C GLN A 397 -18.94 5.90 -12.88
N MET A 398 -18.98 5.65 -11.56
CA MET A 398 -18.24 4.54 -10.94
C MET A 398 -18.70 3.17 -11.47
N GLU A 399 -20.01 2.98 -11.68
CA GLU A 399 -20.57 1.76 -12.29
C GLU A 399 -20.07 1.56 -13.74
N ALA A 400 -19.96 2.65 -14.51
CA ALA A 400 -19.41 2.61 -15.87
C ALA A 400 -17.91 2.31 -15.88
N GLU A 401 -17.14 2.89 -14.95
CA GLU A 401 -15.70 2.63 -14.79
C GLU A 401 -15.42 1.19 -14.34
N GLU A 402 -16.19 0.65 -13.39
CA GLU A 402 -16.09 -0.75 -12.97
C GLU A 402 -16.36 -1.69 -14.16
N LEU A 403 -17.42 -1.43 -14.94
CA LEU A 403 -17.75 -2.21 -16.13
C LEU A 403 -16.64 -2.16 -17.21
N ILE A 404 -15.87 -1.08 -17.29
CA ILE A 404 -14.68 -0.98 -18.16
C ILE A 404 -13.53 -1.82 -17.58
N ARG A 405 -13.25 -1.73 -16.28
CA ARG A 405 -12.19 -2.52 -15.61
C ARG A 405 -12.47 -4.02 -15.68
N GLN A 406 -13.72 -4.46 -15.46
CA GLN A 406 -14.13 -5.86 -15.63
C GLN A 406 -13.88 -6.38 -17.06
N LYS A 407 -14.13 -5.55 -18.08
CA LYS A 407 -13.84 -5.91 -19.49
C LYS A 407 -12.34 -6.03 -19.76
N GLN A 408 -11.54 -5.10 -19.25
CA GLN A 408 -10.07 -5.14 -19.37
C GLN A 408 -9.50 -6.42 -18.73
N LEU A 409 -9.84 -6.68 -17.46
CA LEU A 409 -9.40 -7.88 -16.74
C LEU A 409 -9.81 -9.17 -17.46
N ARG A 410 -11.04 -9.23 -18.00
CA ARG A 410 -11.50 -10.38 -18.78
C ARG A 410 -10.69 -10.57 -20.08
N THR A 411 -10.26 -9.50 -20.73
CA THR A 411 -9.37 -9.60 -21.90
C THR A 411 -7.97 -10.07 -21.50
N GLU A 412 -7.41 -9.55 -20.41
CA GLU A 412 -6.10 -9.99 -19.89
C GLU A 412 -6.10 -11.49 -19.57
N VAL A 413 -7.13 -11.98 -18.86
CA VAL A 413 -7.29 -13.41 -18.55
C VAL A 413 -7.27 -14.27 -19.82
N ILE A 414 -8.02 -13.90 -20.87
CA ILE A 414 -8.04 -14.62 -22.14
C ILE A 414 -6.64 -14.63 -22.77
N THR A 415 -5.94 -13.49 -22.81
CA THR A 415 -4.58 -13.44 -23.38
C THR A 415 -3.55 -14.26 -22.59
N LEU A 416 -3.70 -14.34 -21.27
CA LEU A 416 -2.85 -15.18 -20.41
C LEU A 416 -3.17 -16.67 -20.57
N GLU A 417 -4.43 -17.05 -20.78
CA GLU A 417 -4.84 -18.40 -21.11
C GLU A 417 -4.27 -18.85 -22.48
N ASP A 418 -4.33 -17.99 -23.50
CA ASP A 418 -3.73 -18.23 -24.82
C ASP A 418 -2.19 -18.37 -24.74
N MET A 419 -1.50 -17.47 -24.03
CA MET A 419 -0.06 -17.56 -23.80
C MET A 419 0.33 -18.86 -23.07
N LEU A 420 -0.44 -19.25 -22.05
CA LEU A 420 -0.22 -20.48 -21.29
C LEU A 420 -0.49 -21.74 -22.14
N ALA A 421 -1.47 -21.69 -23.06
CA ALA A 421 -1.69 -22.73 -24.05
C ALA A 421 -0.51 -22.83 -25.06
N GLN A 422 0.04 -21.70 -25.50
CA GLN A 422 1.23 -21.67 -26.36
C GLN A 422 2.45 -22.28 -25.66
N VAL A 423 2.79 -21.84 -24.45
CA VAL A 423 3.95 -22.37 -23.70
C VAL A 423 3.81 -23.88 -23.43
N ARG A 424 2.60 -24.38 -23.15
CA ARG A 424 2.33 -25.82 -23.03
C ARG A 424 2.59 -26.58 -24.34
N LYS A 425 2.22 -26.00 -25.49
CA LYS A 425 2.50 -26.59 -26.81
C LYS A 425 4.00 -26.61 -27.12
N GLU A 426 4.70 -25.51 -26.83
CA GLU A 426 6.16 -25.40 -27.01
C GLU A 426 6.92 -26.40 -26.12
N TYR A 427 6.50 -26.57 -24.86
CA TYR A 427 7.04 -27.60 -23.96
C TYR A 427 6.86 -29.02 -24.51
N GLU A 428 5.66 -29.39 -24.99
CA GLU A 428 5.43 -30.74 -25.50
C GLU A 428 6.16 -31.00 -26.83
N MET A 429 6.29 -29.99 -27.71
CA MET A 429 7.15 -30.10 -28.90
C MET A 429 8.62 -30.33 -28.51
N LEU A 430 9.17 -29.54 -27.59
CA LEU A 430 10.55 -29.67 -27.12
C LEU A 430 10.79 -31.02 -26.41
N ARG A 431 9.80 -31.52 -25.67
CA ARG A 431 9.84 -32.85 -25.05
C ARG A 431 9.90 -33.95 -26.12
N ILE A 432 9.07 -33.87 -27.16
CA ILE A 432 9.07 -34.83 -28.28
C ILE A 432 10.41 -34.78 -29.03
N GLU A 433 10.97 -33.60 -29.27
CA GLU A 433 12.32 -33.44 -29.86
C GLU A 433 13.40 -34.09 -29.00
N PHE A 434 13.33 -33.94 -27.66
CA PHE A 434 14.27 -34.57 -26.73
C PHE A 434 14.13 -36.10 -26.71
N GLU A 435 12.90 -36.64 -26.67
CA GLU A 435 12.65 -38.08 -26.73
C GLU A 435 13.15 -38.69 -28.06
N GLN A 436 13.01 -37.98 -29.19
CA GLN A 436 13.57 -38.40 -30.48
C GLN A 436 15.12 -38.37 -30.49
N GLN A 437 15.73 -37.31 -29.95
CA GLN A 437 17.19 -37.21 -29.85
C GLN A 437 17.78 -38.30 -28.94
N LEU A 438 17.10 -38.63 -27.84
CA LEU A 438 17.49 -39.71 -26.94
C LEU A 438 17.47 -41.06 -27.65
N ALA A 439 16.37 -41.38 -28.35
CA ALA A 439 16.24 -42.63 -29.10
C ALA A 439 17.29 -42.78 -30.23
N ALA A 440 17.63 -41.69 -30.92
CA ALA A 440 18.71 -41.67 -31.92
C ALA A 440 20.10 -41.90 -31.29
N ASN A 441 20.33 -41.33 -30.09
CA ASN A 441 21.58 -41.52 -29.35
C ASN A 441 21.72 -42.96 -28.82
N GLU A 442 20.63 -43.60 -28.38
CA GLU A 442 20.65 -45.01 -27.97
C GLU A 442 21.09 -45.95 -29.12
N GLN A 443 20.61 -45.72 -30.35
CA GLN A 443 21.03 -46.50 -31.53
C GLN A 443 22.53 -46.33 -31.88
N THR A 444 23.16 -45.22 -31.45
CA THR A 444 24.60 -44.99 -31.64
C THR A 444 25.44 -46.00 -30.84
N GLY A 445 24.90 -46.59 -29.77
CA GLY A 445 25.57 -47.65 -29.00
C GLY A 445 25.78 -48.95 -29.80
N PRO A 446 24.71 -49.61 -30.31
CA PRO A 446 24.79 -50.77 -31.20
C PRO A 446 25.66 -50.55 -32.44
N ILE A 447 25.48 -49.45 -33.19
CA ILE A 447 26.26 -49.14 -34.40
C ILE A 447 27.77 -49.13 -34.10
N ASN A 448 28.17 -48.51 -32.98
CA ASN A 448 29.57 -48.52 -32.55
C ASN A 448 30.08 -49.88 -32.05
N ARG A 449 29.22 -50.83 -31.65
CA ARG A 449 29.62 -52.22 -31.36
C ARG A 449 29.85 -52.98 -32.66
N GLU A 450 28.91 -52.90 -33.61
CA GLU A 450 29.03 -53.54 -34.92
C GLU A 450 30.26 -53.05 -35.69
N MET A 451 30.51 -51.75 -35.70
CA MET A 451 31.73 -51.15 -36.26
C MET A 451 33.00 -51.73 -35.64
N ARG A 452 33.06 -51.92 -34.32
CA ARG A 452 34.20 -52.54 -33.63
C ARG A 452 34.35 -54.03 -33.96
N HIS A 453 33.25 -54.77 -34.10
CA HIS A 453 33.29 -56.17 -34.54
C HIS A 453 33.77 -56.29 -35.99
N LEU A 454 33.33 -55.41 -36.90
CA LEU A 454 33.82 -55.34 -38.28
C LEU A 454 35.32 -55.04 -38.34
N ILE A 455 35.79 -54.02 -37.61
CA ILE A 455 37.22 -53.69 -37.50
C ILE A 455 38.03 -54.91 -36.99
N THR A 456 37.55 -55.58 -35.94
CA THR A 456 38.22 -56.76 -35.37
C THR A 456 38.27 -57.92 -36.37
N SER A 457 37.19 -58.15 -37.13
CA SER A 457 37.12 -59.18 -38.17
C SER A 457 38.11 -58.90 -39.31
N LEU A 458 38.15 -57.65 -39.80
CA LEU A 458 39.10 -57.21 -40.83
C LEU A 458 40.55 -57.31 -40.36
N GLN A 459 40.84 -56.94 -39.10
CA GLN A 459 42.17 -57.11 -38.49
C GLN A 459 42.58 -58.58 -38.41
N ASN A 460 41.68 -59.47 -37.97
CA ASN A 460 41.94 -60.92 -37.90
C ASN A 460 42.20 -61.52 -39.29
N HIS A 461 41.40 -61.15 -40.31
CA HIS A 461 41.62 -61.62 -41.68
C HIS A 461 42.95 -61.08 -42.26
N ASN A 462 43.29 -59.82 -42.00
CA ASN A 462 44.59 -59.25 -42.39
C ASN A 462 45.78 -59.96 -41.71
N LEU A 463 45.62 -60.40 -40.46
CA LEU A 463 46.60 -61.21 -39.74
C LEU A 463 46.73 -62.64 -40.31
N GLN A 464 45.62 -63.28 -40.68
CA GLN A 464 45.61 -64.58 -41.36
C GLN A 464 46.36 -64.50 -42.70
N LEU A 465 46.03 -63.51 -43.55
CA LEU A 465 46.71 -63.26 -44.82
C LEU A 465 48.21 -63.00 -44.64
N LYS A 466 48.62 -62.24 -43.62
CA LYS A 466 50.04 -62.08 -43.25
C LYS A 466 50.70 -63.40 -42.88
N GLY A 467 50.01 -64.27 -42.14
CA GLY A 467 50.48 -65.62 -41.79
C GLY A 467 50.59 -66.57 -43.00
N GLU A 468 49.68 -66.46 -43.97
CA GLU A 468 49.72 -67.18 -45.24
C GLU A 468 50.85 -66.69 -46.14
N ILE A 469 50.99 -65.37 -46.33
CA ILE A 469 52.14 -64.76 -47.01
C ILE A 469 53.45 -65.19 -46.34
N GLY A 470 53.49 -65.30 -45.01
CA GLY A 470 54.62 -65.85 -44.27
C GLY A 470 54.93 -67.32 -44.61
N ARG A 471 53.90 -68.17 -44.74
CA ARG A 471 54.01 -69.57 -45.16
C ARG A 471 54.47 -69.68 -46.62
N TYR A 472 53.87 -68.94 -47.55
CA TYR A 472 54.31 -68.89 -48.95
C TYR A 472 55.75 -68.38 -49.09
N LYS A 473 56.16 -67.33 -48.35
CA LYS A 473 57.55 -66.85 -48.29
C LYS A 473 58.52 -67.82 -47.63
N ARG A 474 58.05 -68.85 -46.91
CA ARG A 474 58.90 -69.95 -46.44
C ARG A 474 59.01 -71.04 -47.49
N LYS A 475 57.88 -71.51 -48.03
CA LYS A 475 57.83 -72.54 -49.09
C LYS A 475 58.57 -72.11 -50.36
N TYR A 476 58.53 -70.82 -50.71
CA TYR A 476 59.33 -70.27 -51.80
C TYR A 476 60.85 -70.36 -51.53
N ARG A 477 61.29 -70.14 -50.28
CA ARG A 477 62.71 -70.29 -49.91
C ARG A 477 63.15 -71.75 -49.85
N GLU A 478 62.28 -72.65 -49.39
CA GLU A 478 62.50 -74.10 -49.44
C GLU A 478 62.68 -74.57 -50.89
N VAL A 479 61.73 -74.24 -51.78
CA VAL A 479 61.82 -74.53 -53.22
C VAL A 479 63.04 -73.88 -53.87
N ALA A 480 63.39 -72.63 -53.55
CA ALA A 480 64.61 -71.98 -54.09
C ALA A 480 65.90 -72.68 -53.64
N VAL A 481 65.96 -73.21 -52.40
CA VAL A 481 67.08 -74.02 -51.93
C VAL A 481 67.13 -75.36 -52.67
N ASP A 482 66.02 -76.05 -52.85
CA ASP A 482 66.00 -77.33 -53.56
C ASP A 482 66.27 -77.18 -55.07
N LEU A 483 65.87 -76.06 -55.68
CA LEU A 483 66.25 -75.66 -57.03
C LEU A 483 67.77 -75.39 -57.10
N SER A 484 68.37 -74.81 -56.06
CA SER A 484 69.83 -74.65 -55.99
C SER A 484 70.59 -75.96 -55.78
N LYS A 485 70.00 -76.97 -55.12
CA LYS A 485 70.57 -78.33 -54.98
C LYS A 485 70.52 -79.07 -56.31
N THR A 486 69.34 -79.18 -56.91
CA THR A 486 69.13 -79.85 -58.20
C THR A 486 69.94 -79.19 -59.32
N ARG A 487 70.16 -77.87 -59.27
CA ARG A 487 71.12 -77.19 -60.14
C ARG A 487 72.57 -77.65 -59.92
N LYS A 488 73.03 -77.79 -58.67
CA LYS A 488 74.37 -78.33 -58.37
C LYS A 488 74.50 -79.79 -58.77
N GLU A 489 73.46 -80.60 -58.56
CA GLU A 489 73.41 -81.99 -59.00
C GLU A 489 73.49 -82.10 -60.54
N ALA A 490 72.83 -81.19 -61.26
CA ALA A 490 72.95 -81.06 -62.72
C ALA A 490 74.33 -80.56 -63.17
N GLU A 491 74.93 -79.59 -62.49
CA GLU A 491 76.31 -79.14 -62.75
C GLU A 491 77.31 -80.28 -62.45
N GLU A 492 77.08 -81.10 -61.42
CA GLU A 492 77.86 -82.30 -61.13
C GLU A 492 77.69 -83.42 -62.17
N THR A 493 76.49 -83.70 -62.67
CA THR A 493 76.30 -84.69 -63.74
C THR A 493 76.86 -84.21 -65.06
N GLN A 494 76.73 -82.92 -65.38
CA GLN A 494 77.38 -82.31 -66.55
C GLN A 494 78.90 -82.42 -66.45
N ASN A 495 79.50 -82.12 -65.30
CA ASN A 495 80.94 -82.30 -65.08
C ASN A 495 81.38 -83.77 -65.24
N LYS A 496 80.58 -84.72 -64.73
CA LYS A 496 80.84 -86.17 -64.90
C LYS A 496 80.79 -86.59 -66.37
N ILE A 497 79.83 -86.08 -67.15
CA ILE A 497 79.74 -86.27 -68.61
C ILE A 497 81.00 -85.70 -69.28
N THR A 498 81.37 -84.45 -68.98
CA THR A 498 82.56 -83.81 -69.56
C THR A 498 83.87 -84.54 -69.24
N THR A 499 84.02 -85.13 -68.05
CA THR A 499 85.18 -85.99 -67.76
C THR A 499 85.16 -87.33 -68.51
N LEU A 500 83.98 -87.88 -68.86
CA LEU A 500 83.87 -89.09 -69.68
C LEU A 500 84.17 -88.79 -71.16
N GLU A 501 83.72 -87.65 -71.67
CA GLU A 501 84.07 -87.13 -73.00
C GLU A 501 85.58 -86.92 -73.13
N GLN A 502 86.23 -86.34 -72.11
CA GLN A 502 87.69 -86.18 -72.06
C GLN A 502 88.45 -87.51 -71.94
N GLN A 503 87.86 -88.54 -71.32
CA GLN A 503 88.46 -89.89 -71.25
C GLN A 503 88.30 -90.70 -72.54
N LEU A 504 87.25 -90.45 -73.33
CA LEU A 504 87.11 -90.97 -74.69
C LEU A 504 88.08 -90.28 -75.67
N SER A 505 88.21 -88.95 -75.58
CA SER A 505 89.13 -88.14 -76.40
C SER A 505 90.61 -88.54 -76.30
N ALA A 506 91.01 -89.32 -75.30
CA ALA A 506 92.39 -89.73 -75.06
C ALA A 506 92.75 -91.12 -75.67
N LYS A 507 91.92 -91.68 -76.55
CA LYS A 507 92.07 -93.07 -77.01
C LYS A 507 91.92 -93.35 -78.51
N GLU A 508 91.67 -92.33 -79.34
CA GLU A 508 91.33 -92.49 -80.76
C GLU A 508 92.09 -91.51 -81.69
N GLU A 509 93.42 -91.67 -81.81
CA GLU A 509 94.22 -91.04 -82.88
C GLU A 509 95.18 -92.02 -83.57
N GLU A 510 94.66 -93.11 -84.15
CA GLU A 510 95.27 -93.69 -85.35
C GLU A 510 94.29 -94.54 -86.18
N ILE A 511 93.61 -93.92 -87.15
CA ILE A 511 93.41 -94.44 -88.53
C ILE A 511 92.73 -93.37 -89.41
N GLN A 512 93.20 -93.31 -90.66
CA GLN A 512 92.86 -92.40 -91.76
C GLN A 512 91.38 -92.50 -92.24
N ALA A 513 90.82 -91.61 -93.09
CA ALA A 513 91.02 -90.18 -93.38
C ALA A 513 89.99 -89.73 -94.45
N SER A 514 89.56 -88.47 -94.40
CA SER A 514 89.06 -87.65 -95.54
C SER A 514 87.75 -88.01 -96.30
N SER A 515 86.71 -87.20 -96.05
CA SER A 515 86.06 -86.28 -97.02
C SER A 515 84.70 -86.59 -97.70
N MET A 516 83.89 -85.52 -97.79
CA MET A 516 82.79 -85.18 -98.73
C MET A 516 81.30 -85.46 -98.39
N LYS A 517 80.53 -84.35 -98.32
CA LYS A 517 79.16 -84.09 -98.88
C LYS A 517 77.92 -84.79 -98.22
N GLU A 518 76.81 -84.12 -97.82
CA GLU A 518 75.82 -83.24 -98.51
C GLU A 518 74.61 -84.08 -99.04
N GLU A 519 73.31 -83.87 -98.73
CA GLU A 519 72.55 -82.77 -98.08
C GLU A 519 71.18 -83.29 -97.47
N ARG A 520 70.38 -82.41 -96.81
CA ARG A 520 68.92 -82.51 -96.42
C ARG A 520 68.55 -83.24 -95.12
N LYS A 521 67.60 -82.77 -94.26
CA LYS A 521 66.20 -82.22 -94.38
C LYS A 521 65.12 -83.31 -94.65
N PRO A 522 63.84 -83.16 -94.21
CA PRO A 522 63.07 -81.91 -94.04
C PRO A 522 62.21 -81.78 -92.75
N GLU A 523 61.33 -80.76 -92.77
CA GLU A 523 60.39 -80.28 -91.74
C GLU A 523 59.14 -81.15 -91.51
N VAL A 524 58.39 -80.84 -90.44
CA VAL A 524 56.93 -80.61 -90.53
C VAL A 524 56.59 -79.30 -89.80
N LYS A 525 55.74 -78.46 -90.41
CA LYS A 525 55.17 -77.23 -89.84
C LYS A 525 53.64 -77.30 -89.80
N ILE A 526 53.03 -76.65 -88.81
CA ILE A 526 51.64 -76.11 -88.76
C ILE A 526 51.77 -74.90 -87.81
N GLU A 527 51.85 -73.62 -88.18
CA GLU A 527 50.98 -72.74 -89.01
C GLU A 527 49.54 -72.62 -88.44
N GLY A 528 49.02 -71.46 -88.02
CA GLY A 528 49.53 -70.08 -87.81
C GLY A 528 48.57 -69.38 -86.80
N ASN A 529 48.61 -68.09 -86.44
CA ASN A 529 49.34 -66.88 -86.85
C ASN A 529 49.81 -66.20 -85.53
N ASP A 530 50.94 -65.48 -85.44
CA ASP A 530 51.34 -64.20 -86.08
C ASP A 530 50.37 -63.03 -85.79
N ASP A 531 50.79 -61.85 -85.34
CA ASP A 531 51.93 -61.48 -84.47
C ASP A 531 51.69 -60.04 -83.93
N PRO A 532 52.45 -59.51 -82.95
CA PRO A 532 52.29 -58.15 -82.44
C PRO A 532 53.23 -57.15 -83.14
N GLU A 533 52.78 -55.92 -83.39
CA GLU A 533 53.71 -54.79 -83.53
C GLU A 533 53.10 -53.44 -83.08
N ALA A 534 53.97 -52.45 -82.91
CA ALA A 534 53.67 -51.17 -82.26
C ALA A 534 53.58 -50.01 -83.25
N SER A 535 53.03 -48.88 -82.81
CA SER A 535 53.35 -47.58 -83.40
C SER A 535 53.31 -46.46 -82.37
N GLU A 536 54.35 -45.63 -82.36
CA GLU A 536 54.30 -44.29 -81.78
C GLU A 536 53.71 -43.32 -82.81
N GLN A 537 52.98 -42.28 -82.37
CA GLN A 537 53.28 -40.90 -82.77
C GLN A 537 52.54 -39.84 -81.91
N LYS A 538 52.96 -38.57 -82.04
CA LYS A 538 52.51 -37.42 -81.24
C LYS A 538 51.91 -36.31 -82.11
N GLY A 539 50.95 -35.57 -81.54
CA GLY A 539 50.47 -34.27 -82.04
C GLY A 539 49.23 -34.38 -82.94
N LYS A 540 48.44 -33.30 -83.12
CA LYS A 540 48.56 -31.89 -82.72
C LYS A 540 47.16 -31.32 -82.32
N ILE A 541 47.01 -30.31 -81.44
CA ILE A 541 46.84 -28.83 -81.72
C ILE A 541 45.74 -28.56 -82.78
N GLU A 542 44.77 -27.62 -82.75
CA GLU A 542 44.36 -26.36 -82.06
C GLU A 542 42.82 -26.47 -81.73
N ASP A 543 42.03 -25.57 -81.09
CA ASP A 543 42.13 -24.41 -80.17
C ASP A 543 40.68 -23.93 -79.78
N LYS A 544 40.48 -23.04 -78.78
CA LYS A 544 39.27 -22.21 -78.45
C LYS A 544 38.01 -22.84 -77.79
N LEU A 545 37.44 -22.27 -76.71
CA LEU A 545 36.54 -21.08 -76.52
C LEU A 545 35.11 -21.29 -77.12
N ASP A 546 33.98 -20.88 -76.52
CA ASP A 546 33.76 -20.08 -75.30
C ASP A 546 32.34 -20.22 -74.64
N LEU A 547 32.19 -19.52 -73.50
CA LEU A 547 31.03 -18.97 -72.73
C LEU A 547 29.63 -18.79 -73.40
N GLU A 548 28.53 -18.51 -72.67
CA GLU A 548 28.33 -18.25 -71.21
C GLU A 548 27.61 -19.43 -70.47
N HIS A 549 26.51 -19.40 -69.69
CA HIS A 549 25.51 -18.42 -69.16
C HIS A 549 24.73 -19.11 -68.00
N SER A 550 24.17 -18.50 -66.94
CA SER A 550 24.11 -17.12 -66.39
C SER A 550 24.17 -17.14 -64.85
N SER A 551 24.37 -15.97 -64.20
CA SER A 551 23.94 -15.60 -62.82
C SER A 551 24.11 -16.64 -61.69
N GLY A 552 25.03 -16.49 -60.73
CA GLY A 552 24.88 -15.57 -59.57
C GLY A 552 24.60 -16.40 -58.28
N ASP A 553 24.97 -16.02 -57.06
CA ASP A 553 25.55 -14.76 -56.56
C ASP A 553 26.41 -15.03 -55.30
N GLU A 554 27.27 -14.08 -54.88
CA GLU A 554 27.96 -14.16 -53.58
C GLU A 554 27.05 -13.68 -52.43
N VAL A 555 26.75 -14.54 -51.43
CA VAL A 555 26.07 -14.08 -50.20
C VAL A 555 26.81 -14.51 -48.93
N LYS A 556 27.04 -13.50 -48.10
CA LYS A 556 27.85 -13.49 -46.87
C LYS A 556 27.20 -14.26 -45.72
N LYS A 557 28.02 -14.57 -44.71
CA LYS A 557 27.56 -14.82 -43.32
C LYS A 557 27.00 -13.52 -42.70
N GLU A 558 25.77 -13.14 -43.01
CA GLU A 558 25.10 -12.00 -42.34
C GLU A 558 23.59 -12.08 -42.54
N THR A 559 22.84 -12.66 -41.59
CA THR A 559 21.36 -12.56 -41.46
C THR A 559 20.82 -13.30 -40.22
N LYS A 560 21.14 -12.79 -39.02
CA LYS A 560 20.39 -13.14 -37.78
C LYS A 560 20.04 -11.96 -36.85
N ASN A 561 20.64 -10.79 -37.02
CA ASN A 561 20.37 -9.64 -36.13
C ASN A 561 19.20 -8.75 -36.58
N GLU A 562 18.88 -8.66 -37.88
CA GLU A 562 17.88 -7.69 -38.38
C GLU A 562 16.45 -7.95 -37.89
N LYS A 563 16.09 -9.21 -37.59
CA LYS A 563 14.77 -9.53 -37.00
C LYS A 563 14.62 -9.10 -35.54
N VAL A 564 15.72 -8.87 -34.83
CA VAL A 564 15.68 -8.29 -33.46
C VAL A 564 15.54 -6.77 -33.57
N VAL A 565 16.38 -6.13 -34.40
CA VAL A 565 16.41 -4.67 -34.59
C VAL A 565 15.08 -4.13 -35.12
N LEU A 566 14.38 -4.85 -36.01
CA LEU A 566 13.06 -4.43 -36.48
C LEU A 566 12.03 -4.39 -35.34
N VAL A 567 11.95 -5.44 -34.52
CA VAL A 567 11.02 -5.55 -33.39
C VAL A 567 11.32 -4.48 -32.33
N GLU A 568 12.59 -4.26 -32.00
CA GLU A 568 13.01 -3.16 -31.12
C GLU A 568 12.62 -1.79 -31.70
N SER A 569 12.76 -1.59 -33.02
CA SER A 569 12.39 -0.34 -33.69
C SER A 569 10.89 -0.04 -33.70
N GLU A 570 10.05 -1.07 -33.49
CA GLU A 570 8.58 -0.96 -33.44
C GLU A 570 8.10 -0.77 -32.01
N ILE A 571 8.66 -1.51 -31.05
CA ILE A 571 8.41 -1.31 -29.61
C ILE A 571 8.80 0.13 -29.18
N VAL A 572 9.95 0.64 -29.66
CA VAL A 572 10.38 2.03 -29.41
C VAL A 572 9.51 3.07 -30.13
N ARG A 573 8.71 2.66 -31.14
CA ARG A 573 7.77 3.54 -31.85
C ARG A 573 6.45 3.67 -31.09
N ASP A 574 5.93 2.56 -30.55
CA ASP A 574 4.70 2.55 -29.74
C ASP A 574 4.93 3.15 -28.34
N LEU A 575 6.05 2.87 -27.68
CA LEU A 575 6.42 3.55 -26.43
C LEU A 575 6.56 5.08 -26.59
N LYS A 576 6.67 5.58 -27.83
CA LYS A 576 6.76 7.00 -28.17
C LYS A 576 5.47 7.60 -28.72
N SER A 577 4.44 6.77 -28.97
CA SER A 577 3.07 7.22 -29.26
C SER A 577 2.20 7.29 -28.00
N GLN A 578 2.53 6.51 -26.96
CA GLN A 578 1.83 6.49 -25.66
C GLN A 578 2.33 7.55 -24.66
N LEU A 579 3.36 8.34 -25.03
CA LEU A 579 4.04 9.32 -24.17
C LEU A 579 3.88 10.76 -24.71
N LYS A 580 2.72 11.03 -25.32
CA LYS A 580 2.41 12.29 -26.03
C LYS A 580 0.91 12.57 -26.07
#